data_AF-A0A1F3TXF8-F1
#
_entry.id   AF-A0A1F3TXF8-F1
#
_cell.length_a   1.000
_cell.length_b   1.000
_cell.length_c   1.000
_cell.angle_alpha   90.00
_cell.angle_beta   90.00
_cell.angle_gamma   90.00
#
_symmetry.space_group_name_H-M   'P 1'
#
loop_
_entity.id
_entity.type
_entity.pdbx_description
1 polymer ?
#
loop_
_entity_poly.entity_id
_entity_poly.type
_entity_poly.pdbx_seq_one_letter_code
_entity_poly.pdbx_strand_id
1 'polypeptide(L)'
;MNFVVGVSVFCAIVVLSGCKQEPTKSMEEDANIFKPETVLVDTRTAFMYTSSHVKGSVNLDSYDYLILKNPKTQRRILDPDIQQIIERLARRGLHPSKKVLLIGEQKNSIENKKWSWLLKLLEIERIERISLTEFRNENKNARYAEPDRAEPWILKMSPELQGEFIIKKSDDCFVKWSDKKCVN
;
A
#
# COMPACT_ATOMS: atom_id res chain seq x y z
N MET A 1 -9.15 86.33 39.41
CA MET A 1 -9.24 85.48 40.61
C MET A 1 -10.66 84.96 40.68
N ASN A 2 -10.90 83.70 40.27
CA ASN A 2 -12.19 83.02 40.34
C ASN A 2 -11.95 81.55 40.76
N PHE A 3 -12.78 81.10 41.68
CA PHE A 3 -12.70 79.85 42.44
C PHE A 3 -13.22 78.63 41.67
N VAL A 4 -12.55 77.49 41.85
CA VAL A 4 -13.03 76.13 42.17
C VAL A 4 -14.33 75.64 41.52
N VAL A 5 -14.30 74.47 40.85
CA VAL A 5 -15.01 73.22 41.23
C VAL A 5 -14.49 72.09 40.32
N GLY A 6 -13.99 71.01 40.95
CA GLY A 6 -13.66 69.77 40.27
C GLY A 6 -14.90 68.91 40.03
N VAL A 7 -14.87 68.10 38.98
CA VAL A 7 -15.70 66.89 38.85
C VAL A 7 -14.84 65.81 38.23
N SER A 8 -14.46 64.83 39.05
CA SER A 8 -13.95 63.54 38.61
C SER A 8 -15.06 62.81 37.86
N VAL A 9 -14.90 62.63 36.55
CA VAL A 9 -15.75 61.73 35.77
C VAL A 9 -15.08 60.36 35.76
N PHE A 10 -15.52 59.53 36.70
CA PHE A 10 -15.39 58.09 36.66
C PHE A 10 -16.43 57.58 35.65
N CYS A 11 -16.01 57.05 34.50
CA CYS A 11 -16.93 56.35 33.60
C CYS A 11 -16.29 55.08 33.05
N ALA A 12 -16.66 53.98 33.71
CA ALA A 12 -16.73 52.60 33.27
C ALA A 12 -16.09 52.25 31.92
N ILE A 13 -14.88 51.67 31.98
CA ILE A 13 -14.36 50.84 30.89
C ILE A 13 -15.18 49.55 30.90
N VAL A 14 -16.14 49.45 29.98
CA VAL A 14 -16.86 48.22 29.68
C VAL A 14 -15.84 47.24 29.09
N VAL A 15 -15.44 46.25 29.89
CA VAL A 15 -14.63 45.14 29.44
C VAL A 15 -15.51 44.30 28.50
N LEU A 16 -15.36 44.55 27.20
CA LEU A 16 -15.88 43.67 26.17
C LEU A 16 -15.14 42.33 26.30
N SER A 17 -15.75 41.40 27.03
CA SER A 17 -15.40 39.99 27.01
C SER A 17 -15.68 39.45 25.61
N GLY A 18 -14.73 39.68 24.71
CA GLY A 18 -14.69 39.00 23.42
C GLY A 18 -14.44 37.52 23.69
N CYS A 19 -15.48 36.69 23.55
CA CYS A 19 -15.28 35.27 23.34
C CYS A 19 -14.39 35.12 22.11
N LYS A 20 -13.12 34.76 22.31
CA LYS A 20 -12.29 34.22 21.24
C LYS A 20 -13.05 33.01 20.69
N GLN A 21 -13.72 33.17 19.54
CA GLN A 21 -14.08 32.03 18.73
C GLN A 21 -12.74 31.44 18.27
N GLU A 22 -12.25 30.44 19.00
CA GLU A 22 -11.25 29.55 18.44
C GLU A 22 -11.86 28.98 17.16
N PRO A 23 -11.14 29.05 16.02
CA PRO A 23 -11.64 28.46 14.80
C PRO A 23 -11.90 27.00 15.11
N THR A 24 -13.16 26.57 14.95
CA THR A 24 -13.48 25.18 14.75
C THR A 24 -12.72 24.78 13.50
N LYS A 25 -11.48 24.30 13.69
CA LYS A 25 -10.84 23.41 12.73
C LYS A 25 -11.86 22.31 12.55
N SER A 26 -12.59 22.37 11.44
CA SER A 26 -13.13 21.17 10.84
C SER A 26 -11.93 20.23 10.77
N MET A 27 -11.89 19.26 11.68
CA MET A 27 -11.19 18.03 11.41
C MET A 27 -11.98 17.40 10.27
N GLU A 28 -11.79 17.93 9.06
CA GLU A 28 -11.72 17.06 7.90
C GLU A 28 -10.62 16.10 8.29
N GLU A 29 -11.04 14.93 8.75
CA GLU A 29 -10.20 13.76 8.84
C GLU A 29 -9.79 13.49 7.40
N ASP A 30 -8.74 14.21 6.98
CA ASP A 30 -8.04 14.08 5.73
C ASP A 30 -7.53 12.64 5.80
N ALA A 31 -8.33 11.71 5.31
CA ALA A 31 -8.01 10.30 5.19
C ALA A 31 -6.91 10.20 4.12
N ASN A 32 -5.73 10.68 4.48
CA ASN A 32 -4.51 10.49 3.73
C ASN A 32 -4.14 9.03 3.95
N ILE A 33 -4.80 8.15 3.18
CA ILE A 33 -4.57 6.70 3.13
C ILE A 33 -3.11 6.38 2.74
N PHE A 34 -2.33 7.42 2.41
CA PHE A 34 -0.94 7.41 1.97
C PHE A 34 -0.02 8.12 2.97
N LYS A 35 -0.05 7.71 4.24
CA LYS A 35 1.23 7.73 4.97
C LYS A 35 2.21 6.84 4.18
N PRO A 36 3.50 7.17 4.06
CA PRO A 36 4.53 6.41 3.30
C PRO A 36 4.69 4.92 3.68
N GLU A 37 3.85 4.44 4.57
CA GLU A 37 3.76 3.09 5.09
C GLU A 37 2.84 2.17 4.26
N THR A 38 1.99 2.67 3.36
CA THR A 38 1.12 1.83 2.51
C THR A 38 1.58 1.82 1.05
N VAL A 39 1.74 0.62 0.48
CA VAL A 39 2.04 0.42 -0.94
C VAL A 39 0.80 -0.09 -1.66
N LEU A 40 0.34 0.65 -2.67
CA LEU A 40 -0.72 0.18 -3.56
C LEU A 40 -0.12 -0.67 -4.67
N VAL A 41 -0.61 -1.89 -4.81
CA VAL A 41 -0.09 -2.85 -5.78
C VAL A 41 -1.21 -3.29 -6.70
N ASP A 42 -1.12 -2.96 -7.97
CA ASP A 42 -2.02 -3.45 -9.00
C ASP A 42 -1.50 -4.78 -9.54
N THR A 43 -2.27 -5.85 -9.32
CA THR A 43 -1.88 -7.23 -9.71
C THR A 43 -2.42 -7.65 -11.08
N ARG A 44 -3.14 -6.75 -11.77
CA ARG A 44 -3.61 -7.01 -13.12
C ARG A 44 -2.43 -7.03 -14.09
N THR A 45 -2.68 -7.51 -15.31
CA THR A 45 -1.64 -7.57 -16.35
C THR A 45 -1.07 -6.18 -16.64
N ALA A 46 0.18 -6.12 -17.10
CA ALA A 46 0.83 -4.87 -17.46
C ALA A 46 0.01 -4.05 -18.49
N PHE A 47 -0.69 -4.73 -19.41
CA PHE A 47 -1.59 -4.10 -20.38
C PHE A 47 -2.77 -3.38 -19.72
N MET A 48 -3.46 -4.04 -18.78
CA MET A 48 -4.59 -3.45 -18.05
C MET A 48 -4.14 -2.28 -17.17
N TYR A 49 -2.99 -2.44 -16.52
CA TYR A 49 -2.38 -1.39 -15.70
C TYR A 49 -2.07 -0.14 -16.51
N THR A 50 -1.38 -0.31 -17.65
CA THR A 50 -0.99 0.80 -18.53
C THR A 50 -2.21 1.52 -19.10
N SER A 51 -3.27 0.77 -19.42
CA SER A 51 -4.52 1.33 -19.94
C SER A 51 -5.25 2.19 -18.91
N SER A 52 -5.31 1.74 -17.64
CA SER A 52 -5.93 2.50 -16.56
C SER A 52 -5.56 1.89 -15.22
N HIS A 53 -4.82 2.60 -14.38
CA HIS A 53 -4.47 2.19 -13.02
C HIS A 53 -4.88 3.24 -11.99
N VAL A 54 -4.63 2.94 -10.71
CA VAL A 54 -4.76 3.89 -9.60
C VAL A 54 -3.48 4.70 -9.54
N LYS A 55 -3.55 6.03 -9.53
CA LYS A 55 -2.34 6.86 -9.41
C LYS A 55 -1.55 6.47 -8.16
N GLY A 56 -0.22 6.40 -8.26
CA GLY A 56 0.64 6.00 -7.14
C GLY A 56 0.63 4.51 -6.82
N SER A 57 -0.11 3.66 -7.55
CA SER A 57 0.11 2.22 -7.48
C SER A 57 1.32 1.78 -8.28
N VAL A 58 1.83 0.60 -7.99
CA VAL A 58 2.85 -0.10 -8.78
C VAL A 58 2.25 -1.37 -9.37
N ASN A 59 2.70 -1.76 -10.56
CA ASN A 59 2.26 -3.01 -11.17
C ASN A 59 3.13 -4.20 -10.72
N LEU A 60 2.46 -5.29 -10.35
CA LEU A 60 3.04 -6.60 -10.14
C LEU A 60 2.31 -7.62 -11.03
N ASP A 61 2.76 -7.72 -12.29
CA ASP A 61 2.37 -8.83 -13.15
C ASP A 61 3.14 -10.08 -12.72
N SER A 62 2.44 -11.20 -12.44
CA SER A 62 3.13 -12.43 -12.03
C SER A 62 4.10 -12.94 -13.09
N TYR A 63 3.83 -12.71 -14.38
CA TYR A 63 4.69 -13.15 -15.48
C TYR A 63 6.10 -12.54 -15.42
N ASP A 64 6.25 -11.34 -14.86
CA ASP A 64 7.57 -10.70 -14.69
C ASP A 64 8.48 -11.50 -13.75
N TYR A 65 7.90 -12.31 -12.87
CA TYR A 65 8.61 -13.11 -11.87
C TYR A 65 8.73 -14.57 -12.29
N LEU A 66 8.33 -14.89 -13.52
CA LEU A 66 8.42 -16.23 -14.08
C LEU A 66 9.51 -16.33 -15.14
N ILE A 67 10.41 -17.29 -14.98
CA ILE A 67 11.42 -17.62 -15.99
C ILE A 67 10.96 -18.79 -16.87
N LEU A 68 11.37 -18.77 -18.13
CA LEU A 68 11.09 -19.85 -19.08
C LEU A 68 12.05 -21.03 -18.83
N LYS A 69 11.55 -22.13 -18.25
CA LYS A 69 12.34 -23.33 -17.97
C LYS A 69 12.50 -24.22 -19.19
N ASN A 70 11.47 -24.33 -20.02
CA ASN A 70 11.51 -25.12 -21.25
C ASN A 70 10.80 -24.38 -22.39
N PRO A 71 11.55 -23.86 -23.38
CA PRO A 71 10.98 -23.17 -24.53
C PRO A 71 10.05 -24.02 -25.39
N LYS A 72 10.30 -25.33 -25.52
CA LYS A 72 9.48 -26.21 -26.36
C LYS A 72 8.07 -26.39 -25.80
N THR A 73 7.96 -26.49 -24.48
CA THR A 73 6.67 -26.67 -23.80
C THR A 73 6.11 -25.36 -23.24
N GLN A 74 6.81 -24.24 -23.48
CA GLN A 74 6.52 -22.94 -22.86
C GLN A 74 6.38 -23.03 -21.33
N ARG A 75 7.03 -24.02 -20.70
CA ARG A 75 6.92 -24.23 -19.25
C ARG A 75 7.68 -23.13 -18.53
N ARG A 76 6.96 -22.38 -17.71
CA ARG A 76 7.50 -21.36 -16.82
C ARG A 76 7.59 -21.86 -15.38
N ILE A 77 8.54 -21.31 -14.63
CA ILE A 77 8.67 -21.48 -13.18
C ILE A 77 8.84 -20.11 -12.54
N LEU A 78 8.53 -19.99 -11.24
CA LEU A 78 8.97 -18.84 -10.46
C LEU A 78 10.50 -18.75 -10.52
N ASP A 79 11.04 -17.53 -10.60
CA ASP A 79 12.48 -17.30 -10.51
C ASP A 79 13.05 -17.99 -9.26
N PRO A 80 14.00 -18.93 -9.39
CA PRO A 80 14.57 -19.65 -8.26
C PRO A 80 15.41 -18.75 -7.34
N ASP A 81 15.85 -17.59 -7.81
CA ASP A 81 16.62 -16.64 -7.02
C ASP A 81 15.69 -15.74 -6.17
N ILE A 82 15.43 -16.17 -4.94
CA ILE A 82 14.58 -15.46 -3.99
C ILE A 82 15.14 -14.07 -3.66
N GLN A 83 16.45 -13.91 -3.62
CA GLN A 83 17.07 -12.61 -3.34
C GLN A 83 16.77 -11.62 -4.47
N GLN A 84 16.86 -12.05 -5.73
CA GLN A 84 16.46 -11.22 -6.86
C GLN A 84 14.97 -10.87 -6.82
N ILE A 85 14.10 -11.79 -6.41
CA ILE A 85 12.68 -11.49 -6.20
C ILE A 85 12.51 -10.38 -5.16
N ILE A 86 13.16 -10.52 -4.00
CA ILE A 86 13.10 -9.53 -2.91
C ILE A 86 13.60 -8.16 -3.39
N GLU A 87 14.75 -8.10 -4.06
CA GLU A 87 15.28 -6.84 -4.59
C GLU A 87 14.31 -6.16 -5.56
N ARG A 88 13.68 -6.94 -6.45
CA ARG A 88 12.71 -6.43 -7.43
C ARG A 88 11.42 -5.94 -6.77
N LEU A 89 11.02 -6.54 -5.66
CA LEU A 89 9.88 -6.09 -4.84
C LEU A 89 10.25 -4.82 -4.05
N ALA A 90 11.44 -4.77 -3.45
CA ALA A 90 11.93 -3.62 -2.71
C ALA A 90 12.07 -2.37 -3.60
N ARG A 91 12.53 -2.52 -4.84
CA ARG A 91 12.57 -1.44 -5.84
C ARG A 91 11.19 -0.89 -6.22
N ARG A 92 10.12 -1.65 -5.98
CA ARG A 92 8.71 -1.22 -6.12
C ARG A 92 8.11 -0.71 -4.82
N GLY A 93 8.95 -0.55 -3.80
CA GLY A 93 8.60 0.00 -2.50
C GLY A 93 8.00 -1.01 -1.52
N LEU A 94 7.86 -2.29 -1.87
CA LEU A 94 7.38 -3.32 -0.95
C LEU A 94 8.43 -3.64 0.13
N HIS A 95 8.00 -3.84 1.37
CA HIS A 95 8.86 -4.19 2.49
C HIS A 95 8.04 -4.80 3.64
N PRO A 96 8.59 -5.69 4.49
CA PRO A 96 7.90 -6.24 5.67
C PRO A 96 7.32 -5.19 6.62
N SER A 97 7.98 -4.02 6.71
CA SER A 97 7.53 -2.90 7.56
C SER A 97 6.44 -2.02 6.93
N LYS A 98 5.89 -2.39 5.77
CA LYS A 98 4.83 -1.63 5.09
C LYS A 98 3.52 -2.43 5.04
N LYS A 99 2.41 -1.72 4.97
CA LYS A 99 1.11 -2.25 4.58
C LYS A 99 1.08 -2.38 3.06
N VAL A 100 0.54 -3.46 2.54
CA VAL A 100 0.38 -3.70 1.10
C VAL A 100 -1.09 -3.87 0.79
N LEU A 101 -1.60 -3.08 -0.15
CA LEU A 101 -2.97 -3.22 -0.66
C LEU A 101 -2.93 -3.76 -2.09
N LEU A 102 -3.31 -5.03 -2.25
CA LEU A 102 -3.39 -5.71 -3.53
C LEU A 102 -4.72 -5.37 -4.23
N ILE A 103 -4.62 -4.68 -5.35
CA ILE A 103 -5.73 -4.22 -6.18
C ILE A 103 -5.81 -5.12 -7.41
N GLY A 104 -6.85 -5.93 -7.48
CA GLY A 104 -7.12 -6.81 -8.61
C GLY A 104 -8.38 -6.38 -9.35
N GLU A 105 -8.70 -7.05 -10.47
CA GLU A 105 -10.01 -6.90 -11.11
C GLU A 105 -11.15 -7.26 -10.14
N GLN A 106 -10.96 -8.33 -9.37
CA GLN A 106 -11.80 -8.72 -8.25
C GLN A 106 -10.94 -8.87 -7.00
N LYS A 107 -11.54 -8.67 -5.81
CA LYS A 107 -10.88 -8.82 -4.52
C LYS A 107 -10.11 -10.14 -4.39
N ASN A 108 -10.72 -11.24 -4.81
CA ASN A 108 -10.16 -12.59 -4.74
C ASN A 108 -9.69 -13.13 -6.11
N SER A 109 -9.26 -12.25 -7.01
CA SER A 109 -8.66 -12.68 -8.29
C SER A 109 -7.47 -13.63 -8.06
N ILE A 110 -7.21 -14.51 -9.02
CA ILE A 110 -6.10 -15.45 -8.95
C ILE A 110 -4.77 -14.70 -8.73
N GLU A 111 -4.55 -13.57 -9.41
CA GLU A 111 -3.34 -12.77 -9.24
C GLU A 111 -3.21 -12.18 -7.83
N ASN A 112 -4.28 -11.65 -7.23
CA ASN A 112 -4.27 -11.21 -5.83
C ASN A 112 -3.94 -12.36 -4.88
N LYS A 113 -4.43 -13.57 -5.16
CA LYS A 113 -4.16 -14.76 -4.33
C LYS A 113 -2.69 -15.20 -4.46
N LYS A 114 -2.16 -15.29 -5.68
CA LYS A 114 -0.74 -15.60 -5.96
C LYS A 114 0.20 -14.65 -5.22
N TRP A 115 -0.05 -13.34 -5.36
CA TRP A 115 0.75 -12.32 -4.69
C TRP A 115 0.60 -12.37 -3.18
N SER A 116 -0.61 -12.53 -2.64
CA SER A 116 -0.79 -12.68 -1.20
C SER A 116 -0.04 -13.89 -0.65
N TRP A 117 -0.05 -15.03 -1.35
CA TRP A 117 0.70 -16.22 -0.97
C TRP A 117 2.20 -15.97 -0.95
N LEU A 118 2.77 -15.43 -2.04
CA LEU A 118 4.21 -15.22 -2.14
C LEU A 118 4.69 -14.17 -1.14
N LEU A 119 3.99 -13.03 -1.03
CA LEU A 119 4.40 -11.94 -0.15
C LEU A 119 4.35 -12.35 1.34
N LYS A 120 3.38 -13.16 1.76
CA LYS A 120 3.36 -13.73 3.13
C LYS A 120 4.58 -14.62 3.38
N LEU A 121 4.95 -15.46 2.42
CA LEU A 121 6.15 -16.30 2.51
C LEU A 121 7.45 -15.49 2.40
N LEU A 122 7.39 -14.23 1.98
CA LEU A 122 8.51 -13.29 2.02
C LEU A 122 8.41 -12.32 3.22
N GLU A 123 7.63 -12.68 4.23
CA GLU A 123 7.48 -11.96 5.52
C GLU A 123 6.81 -10.58 5.43
N ILE A 124 6.09 -10.32 4.33
CA ILE A 124 5.17 -9.18 4.24
C ILE A 124 3.81 -9.63 4.76
N GLU A 125 3.50 -9.29 6.01
CA GLU A 125 2.32 -9.83 6.70
C GLU A 125 1.06 -8.98 6.52
N ARG A 126 1.22 -7.64 6.47
CA ARG A 126 0.10 -6.69 6.43
C ARG A 126 -0.41 -6.50 5.01
N ILE A 127 -1.08 -7.53 4.50
CA ILE A 127 -1.63 -7.58 3.14
C ILE A 127 -3.15 -7.53 3.18
N GLU A 128 -3.71 -6.54 2.50
CA GLU A 128 -5.14 -6.46 2.21
C GLU A 128 -5.39 -6.67 0.71
N ARG A 129 -6.56 -7.20 0.37
CA ARG A 129 -6.99 -7.41 -1.01
C ARG A 129 -8.28 -6.65 -1.26
N ILE A 130 -8.37 -5.98 -2.39
CA ILE A 130 -9.52 -5.19 -2.80
C ILE A 130 -9.72 -5.29 -4.32
N SER A 131 -10.95 -5.09 -4.80
CA SER A 131 -11.19 -4.92 -6.23
C SER A 131 -10.90 -3.48 -6.67
N LEU A 132 -10.51 -3.27 -7.93
CA LEU A 132 -10.26 -1.94 -8.48
C LEU A 132 -11.50 -1.04 -8.37
N THR A 133 -12.68 -1.59 -8.64
CA THR A 133 -13.94 -0.86 -8.59
C THR A 133 -14.26 -0.39 -7.16
N GLU A 134 -14.15 -1.29 -6.19
CA GLU A 134 -14.34 -1.00 -4.76
C GLU A 134 -13.35 0.06 -4.29
N PHE A 135 -12.05 -0.11 -4.59
CA PHE A 135 -11.02 0.86 -4.25
C PHE A 135 -11.33 2.25 -4.81
N ARG A 136 -11.66 2.35 -6.10
CA ARG A 136 -12.00 3.63 -6.74
C ARG A 136 -13.24 4.28 -6.14
N ASN A 137 -14.23 3.48 -5.75
CA ASN A 137 -15.45 4.00 -5.15
C ASN A 137 -15.21 4.58 -3.75
N GLU A 138 -14.38 3.92 -2.96
CA GLU A 138 -14.01 4.35 -1.60
C GLU A 138 -13.03 5.54 -1.60
N ASN A 139 -12.21 5.68 -2.65
CA ASN A 139 -11.07 6.61 -2.69
C ASN A 139 -11.18 7.70 -3.75
N LYS A 140 -12.40 8.10 -4.14
CA LYS A 140 -12.64 9.07 -5.24
C LYS A 140 -11.86 10.39 -5.09
N ASN A 141 -11.68 10.85 -3.86
CA ASN A 141 -11.03 12.13 -3.54
C ASN A 141 -9.64 11.96 -2.89
N ALA A 142 -9.09 10.74 -2.88
CA ALA A 142 -7.83 10.49 -2.20
C ALA A 142 -6.65 11.17 -2.93
N ARG A 143 -5.65 11.61 -2.15
CA ARG A 143 -4.38 12.10 -2.69
C ARG A 143 -3.40 10.95 -2.77
N TYR A 144 -2.77 10.76 -3.92
CA TYR A 144 -1.89 9.63 -4.17
C TYR A 144 -0.42 10.05 -4.12
N ALA A 145 0.40 9.27 -3.43
CA ALA A 145 1.86 9.34 -3.48
C ALA A 145 2.40 8.07 -4.14
N GLU A 146 3.47 8.20 -4.92
CA GLU A 146 4.22 7.04 -5.39
C GLU A 146 5.00 6.44 -4.21
N PRO A 147 5.10 5.10 -4.11
CA PRO A 147 5.83 4.49 -3.02
C PRO A 147 7.33 4.71 -3.20
N ASP A 148 7.99 5.19 -2.15
CA ASP A 148 9.45 5.22 -2.11
C ASP A 148 10.01 3.81 -2.20
N ARG A 149 11.13 3.68 -2.92
CA ARG A 149 11.93 2.45 -2.95
C ARG A 149 12.27 2.04 -1.52
N ALA A 150 12.16 0.75 -1.24
CA ALA A 150 12.60 0.18 0.01
C ALA A 150 13.98 -0.45 -0.18
N GLU A 151 14.71 -0.61 0.92
CA GLU A 151 15.88 -1.45 0.96
C GLU A 151 15.46 -2.93 0.87
N PRO A 152 16.20 -3.78 0.12
CA PRO A 152 16.01 -5.22 0.17
C PRO A 152 16.16 -5.73 1.61
N TRP A 153 15.29 -6.65 2.02
CA TRP A 153 15.36 -7.24 3.36
C TRP A 153 15.96 -8.64 3.30
N ILE A 154 16.42 -9.10 4.46
CA ILE A 154 16.86 -10.47 4.66
C ILE A 154 15.73 -11.21 5.36
N LEU A 155 15.38 -12.40 4.87
CA LEU A 155 14.39 -13.26 5.50
C LEU A 155 14.87 -13.66 6.91
N LYS A 156 13.98 -13.60 7.90
CA LYS A 156 14.30 -13.97 9.29
C LYS A 156 14.42 -15.48 9.44
N MET A 157 13.60 -16.25 8.74
CA MET A 157 13.81 -17.70 8.62
C MET A 157 15.03 -17.97 7.73
N SER A 158 15.66 -19.15 7.88
CA SER A 158 16.77 -19.57 7.00
C SER A 158 16.37 -19.33 5.54
N PRO A 159 17.06 -18.40 4.83
CA PRO A 159 16.73 -18.06 3.45
C PRO A 159 16.73 -19.28 2.54
N GLU A 160 17.59 -20.26 2.84
CA GLU A 160 17.70 -21.52 2.13
C GLU A 160 16.44 -22.36 2.30
N LEU A 161 16.02 -22.63 3.55
CA LEU A 161 14.85 -23.48 3.81
C LEU A 161 13.54 -22.84 3.33
N GLN A 162 13.39 -21.53 3.55
CA GLN A 162 12.20 -20.81 3.09
C GLN A 162 12.17 -20.69 1.57
N GLY A 163 13.33 -20.43 0.95
CA GLY A 163 13.46 -20.40 -0.50
C GLY A 163 13.14 -21.75 -1.13
N GLU A 164 13.72 -22.84 -0.62
CA GLU A 164 13.40 -24.20 -1.08
C GLU A 164 11.91 -24.51 -0.98
N PHE A 165 11.26 -24.11 0.13
CA PHE A 165 9.83 -24.28 0.30
C PHE A 165 9.03 -23.50 -0.75
N ILE A 166 9.36 -22.21 -0.95
CA ILE A 166 8.71 -21.36 -1.96
C ILE A 166 8.83 -22.00 -3.34
N ILE A 167 10.03 -22.39 -3.75
CA ILE A 167 10.28 -22.98 -5.08
C ILE A 167 9.57 -24.33 -5.24
N LYS A 168 9.55 -25.17 -4.20
CA LYS A 168 8.84 -26.46 -4.23
C LYS A 168 7.33 -26.29 -4.42
N LYS A 169 6.75 -25.23 -3.87
CA LYS A 169 5.30 -24.97 -3.91
C LYS A 169 4.88 -24.05 -5.04
N SER A 170 5.80 -23.30 -5.66
CA SER A 170 5.46 -22.23 -6.61
C SER A 170 4.76 -22.72 -7.87
N ASP A 171 5.01 -23.95 -8.36
CA ASP A 171 4.31 -24.49 -9.55
C ASP A 171 2.79 -24.55 -9.31
N ASP A 172 2.39 -25.00 -8.11
CA ASP A 172 1.00 -25.09 -7.70
C ASP A 172 0.44 -23.75 -7.21
N CYS A 173 1.25 -22.91 -6.55
CA CYS A 173 0.77 -21.76 -5.78
C CYS A 173 1.10 -20.38 -6.33
N PHE A 174 1.88 -20.31 -7.40
CA PHE A 174 2.19 -19.05 -8.06
C PHE A 174 2.08 -19.13 -9.59
N VAL A 175 2.52 -20.24 -10.19
CA VAL A 175 2.46 -20.42 -11.64
C VAL A 175 1.02 -20.75 -12.07
N LYS A 176 0.45 -21.84 -11.55
CA LYS A 176 -0.90 -22.30 -11.95
C LYS A 176 -2.01 -21.81 -11.04
N TRP A 177 -1.70 -21.63 -9.76
CA TRP A 177 -2.66 -21.47 -8.66
C TRP A 177 -3.59 -22.67 -8.46
N SER A 178 -3.70 -23.15 -7.21
CA SER A 178 -4.63 -24.19 -6.82
C SER A 178 -5.15 -23.93 -5.42
N ASP A 179 -6.43 -23.56 -5.28
CA ASP A 179 -7.02 -23.27 -3.96
C ASP A 179 -6.90 -24.48 -3.00
N LYS A 180 -6.94 -25.71 -3.52
CA LYS A 180 -6.80 -26.94 -2.71
C LYS A 180 -5.40 -27.13 -2.12
N LYS A 181 -4.37 -26.55 -2.73
CA LYS A 181 -2.96 -26.79 -2.36
C LYS A 181 -2.27 -25.59 -1.72
N CYS A 182 -2.86 -24.41 -1.85
CA CYS A 182 -2.21 -23.13 -1.60
C CYS A 182 -2.89 -22.28 -0.54
N VAL A 183 -4.07 -22.69 -0.09
CA VAL A 183 -4.76 -22.07 1.05
C VAL A 183 -4.27 -22.76 2.33
N ASN A 184 -3.47 -22.01 3.10
CA ASN A 184 -3.23 -22.20 4.53
C ASN A 184 -3.53 -20.87 5.22
#